data_AF-A0A2N1M4M6-F1
#
_entry.id   AF-A0A2N1M4M6-F1
#
_cell.length_a   1.000
_cell.length_b   1.000
_cell.length_c   1.000
_cell.angle_alpha   90.00
_cell.angle_beta   90.00
_cell.angle_gamma   90.00
#
_symmetry.space_group_name_H-M   'P 1'
#
loop_
_entity.id
_entity.type
_entity.pdbx_description
1 polymer ?
#
loop_
_entity_poly.entity_id
_entity_poly.type
_entity_poly.pdbx_seq_one_letter_code
_entity_poly.pdbx_strand_id
1 'polypeptide(L)'
;MTATVKAYLEEYFLSGNVNKTDRMSAKDIVKELQNLAKEGEIQLDDVLKIKTVEGWIARFLSSLRKEYAIIQPYNNNDTNNTNSSHNT
;
A
#
# COMPACT_ATOMS: atom_id res chain seq x y z
N MET A 1 14.54 -7.72 6.64
CA MET A 1 13.36 -8.07 5.85
C MET A 1 13.83 -8.40 4.46
N THR A 2 13.66 -9.64 4.04
CA THR A 2 14.02 -10.12 2.71
C THR A 2 13.06 -9.57 1.65
N ALA A 3 13.48 -9.60 0.39
CA ALA A 3 12.64 -9.17 -0.73
C ALA A 3 11.36 -10.03 -0.84
N THR A 4 11.45 -11.32 -0.55
CA THR A 4 10.34 -12.27 -0.55
C THR A 4 9.27 -11.90 0.48
N VAL A 5 9.67 -11.67 1.75
CA VAL A 5 8.73 -11.24 2.81
C VAL A 5 8.05 -9.92 2.45
N LYS A 6 8.79 -9.00 1.81
CA LYS A 6 8.24 -7.73 1.34
C LYS A 6 7.19 -7.92 0.25
N ALA A 7 7.39 -8.83 -0.70
CA ALA A 7 6.43 -9.13 -1.76
C ALA A 7 5.11 -9.68 -1.18
N TYR A 8 5.18 -10.63 -0.24
CA TYR A 8 4.00 -11.16 0.44
C TYR A 8 3.25 -10.08 1.23
N LEU A 9 3.97 -9.21 1.94
CA LEU A 9 3.38 -8.06 2.65
C LEU A 9 2.60 -7.14 1.71
N GLU A 10 3.14 -6.85 0.53
CA GLU A 10 2.48 -6.02 -0.48
C GLU A 10 1.24 -6.72 -1.06
N GLU A 11 1.33 -8.00 -1.41
CA GLU A 11 0.22 -8.78 -1.95
C GLU A 11 -0.97 -8.87 -0.98
N TYR A 12 -0.72 -9.22 0.29
CA TYR A 12 -1.77 -9.30 1.31
C TYR A 12 -2.41 -7.94 1.58
N PHE A 13 -1.60 -6.88 1.60
CA PHE A 13 -2.10 -5.54 1.85
C PHE A 13 -2.93 -4.99 0.67
N LEU A 14 -2.47 -5.21 -0.56
CA LEU A 14 -3.14 -4.74 -1.77
C LEU A 14 -4.43 -5.50 -2.06
N SER A 15 -4.47 -6.81 -1.80
CA SER A 15 -5.69 -7.62 -1.95
C SER A 15 -6.83 -7.09 -1.08
N GLY A 16 -6.51 -6.71 0.17
CA GLY A 16 -7.44 -6.06 1.08
C GLY A 16 -7.86 -4.63 0.70
N ASN A 17 -7.09 -3.97 -0.16
CA ASN A 17 -7.44 -2.66 -0.71
C ASN A 17 -8.36 -2.76 -1.94
N VAL A 18 -8.25 -3.84 -2.72
CA VAL A 18 -9.13 -4.16 -3.85
C VAL A 18 -10.50 -4.64 -3.35
N ASN A 19 -10.52 -5.49 -2.33
CA ASN A 19 -11.74 -5.99 -1.72
C ASN A 19 -11.70 -5.81 -0.20
N LYS A 20 -12.64 -5.02 0.34
CA LYS A 20 -12.70 -4.72 1.77
C LYS A 20 -12.96 -5.94 2.65
N THR A 21 -13.56 -7.01 2.10
CA THR A 21 -13.76 -8.27 2.84
C THR A 21 -12.45 -9.03 3.03
N ASP A 22 -11.47 -8.79 2.18
CA ASP A 22 -10.17 -9.47 2.17
C ASP A 22 -9.11 -8.63 2.92
N ARG A 23 -9.56 -7.58 3.62
CA ARG A 23 -8.68 -6.68 4.37
C ARG A 23 -8.09 -7.39 5.58
N MET A 24 -6.84 -7.80 5.43
CA MET A 24 -6.06 -8.38 6.51
C MET A 24 -5.54 -7.30 7.47
N SER A 25 -5.67 -7.55 8.78
CA SER A 25 -4.99 -6.76 9.80
C SER A 25 -3.51 -7.13 9.88
N ALA A 26 -2.70 -6.32 10.57
CA ALA A 26 -1.29 -6.67 10.81
C ALA A 26 -1.13 -8.02 11.55
N LYS A 27 -2.11 -8.41 12.38
CA LYS A 27 -2.12 -9.72 13.05
C LYS A 27 -2.37 -10.85 12.07
N ASP A 28 -3.29 -10.67 11.14
CA ASP A 28 -3.62 -11.68 10.12
C ASP A 28 -2.42 -11.88 9.17
N ILE A 29 -1.78 -10.79 8.74
CA ILE A 29 -0.56 -10.86 7.93
C ILE A 29 0.56 -11.63 8.65
N VAL A 30 0.78 -11.38 9.95
CA VAL A 30 1.78 -12.15 10.72
C VAL A 30 1.41 -13.62 10.80
N LYS A 31 0.12 -13.95 10.92
CA LYS A 31 -0.34 -15.34 10.91
C LYS A 31 -0.07 -16.01 9.56
N GLU A 32 -0.29 -15.32 8.45
CA GLU A 32 0.04 -15.86 7.14
C GLU A 32 1.55 -16.02 6.93
N LEU A 33 2.37 -15.06 7.38
CA LEU A 33 3.84 -15.22 7.37
C LEU A 33 4.29 -16.43 8.21
N GLN A 34 3.62 -16.70 9.34
CA GLN A 34 3.88 -17.90 10.12
C GLN A 34 3.48 -19.19 9.39
N ASN A 35 2.41 -19.17 8.59
CA ASN A 35 2.01 -20.31 7.77
C ASN A 35 3.06 -20.57 6.68
N LEU A 36 3.50 -19.53 5.96
CA LEU A 36 4.56 -19.62 4.96
C LEU A 36 5.88 -20.17 5.55
N ALA A 37 6.23 -19.76 6.78
CA ALA A 37 7.41 -20.29 7.46
C ALA A 37 7.26 -21.77 7.84
N LYS A 38 6.05 -22.23 8.17
CA LYS A 38 5.78 -23.66 8.42
C LYS A 38 5.81 -24.48 7.14
N GLU A 39 5.38 -23.89 6.02
CA GLU A 39 5.40 -24.51 4.69
C GLU A 39 6.81 -24.52 4.08
N GLY A 40 7.74 -23.75 4.63
CA GLY A 40 9.13 -23.66 4.18
C GLY A 40 9.34 -22.66 3.04
N GLU A 41 8.33 -21.88 2.69
CA GLU A 41 8.38 -20.81 1.68
C GLU A 41 9.25 -19.63 2.13
N ILE A 42 9.29 -19.37 3.44
CA ILE A 42 10.19 -18.39 4.06
C ILE A 42 10.90 -18.99 5.28
N GLN A 43 12.00 -18.36 5.70
CA GLN A 43 12.68 -18.75 6.92
C GLN A 43 11.90 -18.31 8.16
N LEU A 44 12.05 -19.05 9.28
CA LEU A 44 11.39 -18.68 10.53
C LEU A 44 11.89 -17.33 11.08
N ASP A 45 13.18 -17.02 10.89
CA ASP A 45 13.78 -15.73 11.24
C ASP A 45 13.23 -14.55 10.41
N ASP A 46 12.62 -14.86 9.26
CA ASP A 46 12.00 -13.89 8.37
C ASP A 46 10.57 -13.54 8.79
N VAL A 47 9.98 -14.27 9.75
CA VAL A 47 8.66 -13.95 10.32
C VAL A 47 8.74 -12.69 11.16
N LEU A 48 8.11 -11.63 10.66
CA LEU A 48 8.09 -10.33 11.31
C LEU A 48 7.14 -10.30 12.52
N LYS A 49 7.50 -9.52 13.53
CA LYS A 49 6.61 -9.19 14.65
C LYS A 49 5.48 -8.27 14.19
N ILE A 50 4.32 -8.36 14.84
CA ILE A 50 3.14 -7.52 14.56
C ILE A 50 3.51 -6.03 14.51
N LYS A 51 4.26 -5.52 15.50
CA LYS A 51 4.71 -4.12 15.53
C LYS A 51 5.54 -3.72 14.29
N THR A 52 6.34 -4.64 13.77
CA THR A 52 7.15 -4.39 12.57
C THR A 52 6.27 -4.31 11.33
N VAL A 53 5.24 -5.17 11.24
CA VAL A 53 4.25 -5.14 10.16
C VAL A 53 3.41 -3.86 10.23
N GLU A 54 2.94 -3.45 11.41
CA GLU A 54 2.22 -2.18 11.60
C GLU A 54 3.06 -0.97 11.16
N GLY A 55 4.33 -0.93 11.57
CA GLY A 55 5.27 0.11 11.15
C GLY A 55 5.53 0.10 9.65
N TRP A 56 5.61 -1.07 9.03
CA TRP A 56 5.75 -1.20 7.57
C TRP A 56 4.49 -0.70 6.84
N ILE A 57 3.29 -1.11 7.25
CA ILE A 57 2.02 -0.65 6.67
C ILE A 57 1.90 0.88 6.75
N ALA A 58 2.21 1.48 7.91
CA ALA A 58 2.16 2.92 8.08
C ALA A 58 3.12 3.66 7.12
N ARG A 59 4.35 3.12 6.94
CA ARG A 59 5.33 3.67 6.00
C ARG A 59 4.90 3.49 4.56
N PHE A 60 4.37 2.32 4.20
CA PHE A 60 3.85 2.01 2.87
C PHE A 60 2.70 2.95 2.49
N LEU A 61 1.72 3.13 3.38
CA LEU A 61 0.64 4.09 3.22
C LEU A 61 1.13 5.55 3.09
N SER A 62 2.15 5.92 3.86
CA SER A 62 2.76 7.25 3.75
C SER A 62 3.44 7.46 2.40
N SER A 63 4.16 6.45 1.89
CA SER A 63 4.76 6.49 0.56
C SER A 63 3.72 6.59 -0.54
N LEU A 64 2.66 5.77 -0.49
CA LEU A 64 1.53 5.88 -1.43
C LEU A 64 0.93 7.28 -1.41
N ARG A 65 0.63 7.83 -0.24
CA ARG A 65 0.08 9.21 -0.13
C ARG A 65 1.02 10.24 -0.74
N LYS A 66 2.33 10.11 -0.58
CA LYS A 66 3.32 11.01 -1.20
C LYS A 66 3.32 10.87 -2.72
N GLU A 67 3.26 9.65 -3.24
CA GLU A 67 3.20 9.40 -4.68
C GLU A 67 1.89 9.95 -5.28
N TYR A 68 0.73 9.68 -4.68
CA TYR A 68 -0.54 10.25 -5.12
C TYR A 68 -0.60 11.78 -4.94
N ALA A 69 0.02 12.33 -3.91
CA ALA A 69 0.14 13.77 -3.70
C ALA A 69 1.10 14.45 -4.69
N ILE A 70 2.02 13.73 -5.32
CA ILE A 70 2.89 14.24 -6.39
C ILE A 70 2.17 14.20 -7.76
N ILE A 71 1.22 13.29 -7.95
CA ILE A 71 0.39 13.21 -9.17
C ILE A 71 -0.68 14.32 -9.21
N GLN A 72 -1.17 14.80 -8.06
CA GLN A 72 -2.17 15.88 -7.98
C GLN A 72 -1.70 17.28 -8.47
N PRO A 73 -0.46 17.76 -8.22
CA PRO A 73 0.00 19.05 -8.74
C PRO A 73 0.42 19.04 -10.22
N TYR A 74 0.40 17.89 -10.92
CA TYR A 74 0.81 17.81 -12.33
C TYR A 74 -0.33 17.91 -13.36
N ASN A 75 -1.61 17.96 -12.94
CA ASN A 75 -2.75 17.99 -13.86
C ASN A 75 -3.41 19.37 -14.08
N ASN A 76 -2.78 20.47 -13.66
CA ASN A 76 -3.35 21.81 -13.84
C ASN A 76 -2.44 22.66 -14.73
N ASN A 77 -2.38 22.41 -16.05
CA ASN A 77 -1.68 23.33 -16.98
C ASN A 77 -2.17 23.35 -18.45
N ASP A 78 -3.38 22.94 -18.78
CA ASP A 78 -3.99 23.21 -20.10
C ASP A 78 -5.51 23.39 -19.85
N THR A 79 -6.19 24.51 -20.13
CA THR A 79 -6.04 25.51 -21.19
C THR A 79 -6.61 26.87 -20.73
N ASN A 80 -5.82 27.93 -20.84
CA ASN A 80 -6.37 29.24 -21.13
C ASN A 80 -7.02 29.19 -22.52
N ASN A 81 -8.25 29.69 -22.71
CA ASN A 81 -8.56 30.79 -23.65
C ASN A 81 -10.08 30.95 -23.98
N THR A 82 -10.60 32.14 -23.67
CA THR A 82 -11.61 32.98 -24.39
C THR A 82 -13.09 32.59 -24.55
N ASN A 83 -13.91 33.39 -23.85
CA ASN A 83 -14.94 34.32 -24.33
C ASN A 83 -16.42 33.91 -24.48
N SER A 84 -17.25 34.88 -24.03
CA SER A 84 -18.67 35.16 -24.36
C SER A 84 -19.66 34.69 -23.28
N SER A 85 -20.51 35.50 -22.66
CA SER A 85 -20.94 36.88 -22.90
C SER A 85 -21.60 37.38 -21.60
N HIS A 86 -21.37 38.63 -21.18
CA HIS A 86 -22.33 39.43 -20.42
C HIS A 86 -22.07 40.91 -20.74
N ASN A 87 -22.85 41.42 -21.70
CA ASN A 87 -23.04 42.85 -21.94
C ASN A 87 -24.51 43.09 -22.29
N THR A 88 -25.34 43.42 -21.30
CA THR A 88 -26.08 44.69 -21.10
C THR A 88 -27.19 44.42 -20.10
#